data_AF-I0QL47-F1
#
_entry.id   AF-I0QL47-F1
#
_cell.length_a   1.000
_cell.length_b   1.000
_cell.length_c   1.000
_cell.angle_alpha   90.00
_cell.angle_beta   90.00
_cell.angle_gamma   90.00
#
_symmetry.space_group_name_H-M   'P 1'
#
loop_
_entity.id
_entity.type
_entity.pdbx_description
1 polymer ?
#
loop_
_entity_poly.entity_id
_entity_poly.type
_entity_poly.pdbx_seq_one_letter_code
_entity_poly.pdbx_strand_id
1 'polypeptide(L)' 'MAQSELKPVLLSKAQIDAIKQIQCDEQKKSQLGVAPGINVIARQLIDLGLSQLSTTSKTRV' A
#
# COMPACT_ATOMS: atom_id res chain seq x y z
N MET A 1 11.65 7.82 -21.51
CA MET A 1 10.55 7.48 -20.59
C MET A 1 11.18 6.87 -19.35
N ALA A 2 11.04 7.50 -18.18
CA ALA A 2 11.72 7.02 -16.98
C ALA A 2 11.25 5.59 -16.67
N GLN A 3 12.19 4.66 -16.71
CA GLN A 3 11.97 3.27 -16.34
C GLN A 3 11.63 3.27 -14.85
N SER A 4 10.35 3.13 -14.53
CA SER A 4 9.91 3.00 -13.14
C SER A 4 10.64 1.80 -12.55
N GLU A 5 11.49 2.00 -11.54
CA GLU A 5 12.24 0.94 -10.86
C GLU A 5 11.33 -0.08 -10.14
N LEU A 6 10.02 0.11 -10.25
CA LEU A 6 8.98 -0.71 -9.64
C LEU A 6 8.86 -2.05 -10.39
N LYS A 7 8.97 -3.14 -9.64
CA LYS A 7 8.69 -4.49 -10.13
C LYS A 7 7.20 -4.81 -9.95
N PRO A 8 6.50 -5.35 -10.97
CA PRO A 8 5.12 -5.76 -10.83
C PRO A 8 4.99 -6.98 -9.92
N VAL A 9 3.96 -6.99 -9.07
CA VAL A 9 3.64 -8.11 -8.17
C VAL A 9 2.19 -8.49 -8.36
N LEU A 10 1.92 -9.80 -8.40
CA LEU A 10 0.55 -10.31 -8.47
C LEU A 10 -0.10 -10.22 -7.09
N LEU A 11 -1.28 -9.61 -7.06
CA LEU A 11 -2.13 -9.54 -5.89
C LEU A 11 -3.41 -10.31 -6.16
N SER A 12 -3.99 -10.90 -5.10
CA SER A 12 -5.28 -11.55 -5.20
C SER A 12 -6.39 -10.53 -5.45
N LYS A 13 -7.52 -10.99 -6.00
CA LYS A 13 -8.69 -10.13 -6.21
C LYS A 13 -9.15 -9.46 -4.91
N ALA A 14 -9.21 -10.23 -3.82
CA ALA A 14 -9.60 -9.72 -2.51
C ALA A 14 -8.65 -8.63 -1.99
N GLN A 15 -7.34 -8.78 -2.21
CA GLN A 15 -6.35 -7.75 -1.85
C GLN A 15 -6.55 -6.46 -2.67
N ILE A 16 -6.80 -6.59 -3.97
CA ILE A 16 -7.09 -5.43 -4.84
C ILE A 16 -8.38 -4.73 -4.40
N ASP A 17 -9.43 -5.49 -4.09
CA ASP A 17 -10.71 -4.93 -3.65
C ASP A 17 -10.57 -4.20 -2.31
N ALA A 18 -9.78 -4.72 -1.37
CA ALA A 18 -9.45 -4.03 -0.12
C ALA A 18 -8.67 -2.72 -0.36
N ILE A 19 -7.68 -2.71 -1.26
CA ILE A 19 -6.92 -1.49 -1.61
C ILE A 19 -7.84 -0.43 -2.23
N LYS A 20 -8.80 -0.83 -3.07
CA LYS A 20 -9.79 0.09 -3.66
C LYS A 20 -10.72 0.70 -2.61
N GLN A 21 -11.11 -0.07 -1.59
CA GLN A 21 -11.91 0.46 -0.49
C GLN A 21 -11.14 1.54 0.28
N ILE A 22 -9.85 1.30 0.58
CA ILE A 22 -8.98 2.29 1.22
C ILE A 22 -8.89 3.56 0.38
N GLN A 23 -8.69 3.42 -0.94
CA GLN A 23 -8.64 4.56 -1.86
C GLN A 23 -9.93 5.40 -1.81
N CYS A 24 -11.09 4.75 -1.79
CA CYS A 24 -12.39 5.41 -1.71
C CYS A 24 -12.56 6.16 -0.39
N ASP A 25 -12.11 5.57 0.72
CA ASP A 25 -12.17 6.19 2.05
C ASP A 25 -11.22 7.39 2.16
N GLU A 26 -10.03 7.32 1.58
CA GLU A 26 -9.10 8.45 1.49
C GLU A 26 -9.65 9.57 0.61
N GLN A 27 -10.33 9.22 -0.49
CA GLN A 27 -10.99 10.20 -1.35
C GLN A 27 -12.05 11.00 -0.59
N LYS A 28 -12.86 10.32 0.22
CA LYS A 28 -13.90 10.96 1.04
C LYS A 28 -13.33 11.85 2.14
N LYS A 29 -12.16 11.49 2.68
CA LYS A 29 -11.47 12.28 3.73
C LYS A 29 -10.75 13.51 3.17
N SER A 30 -10.44 13.52 1.87
CA SER A 30 -9.75 14.61 1.21
C SER A 30 -10.68 15.78 0.95
N GLN A 31 -10.37 16.96 1.51
CA GLN A 31 -11.13 18.20 1.26
C GLN A 31 -11.10 18.63 -0.22
N LEU A 32 -10.16 18.10 -1.00
CA LEU A 32 -10.00 18.36 -2.43
C LEU A 32 -10.45 17.17 -3.30
N GLY A 33 -10.98 16.10 -2.70
CA GLY A 33 -11.45 14.90 -3.43
C GLY A 33 -10.35 14.08 -4.12
N VAL A 34 -9.08 14.32 -3.77
CA VAL A 34 -7.92 13.60 -4.32
C VAL A 34 -7.56 12.43 -3.42
N ALA A 35 -7.49 11.24 -4.01
CA ALA A 35 -6.96 10.02 -3.39
C ALA A 35 -5.64 9.61 -4.05
N PRO A 36 -4.71 9.00 -3.30
CA PRO A 36 -3.51 8.42 -3.88
C PRO A 36 -3.86 7.24 -4.80
N GLY A 37 -2.95 6.93 -5.72
CA GLY A 37 -3.11 5.80 -6.63
C GLY A 37 -3.02 4.44 -5.91
N ILE A 38 -3.63 3.41 -6.50
CA ILE A 38 -3.63 2.03 -5.99
C ILE A 38 -2.19 1.54 -5.69
N ASN A 39 -1.23 1.86 -6.57
CA ASN A 39 0.18 1.50 -6.41
C ASN A 39 0.85 2.16 -5.20
N VAL A 40 0.46 3.41 -4.89
CA VAL A 40 0.99 4.15 -3.74
C VAL A 40 0.46 3.52 -2.45
N ILE A 41 -0.84 3.25 -2.38
CA ILE A 41 -1.47 2.59 -1.23
C ILE A 41 -0.86 1.20 -1.01
N ALA A 42 -0.74 0.40 -2.09
CA ALA A 42 -0.16 -0.93 -2.01
C ALA A 42 1.27 -0.91 -1.45
N ARG A 43 2.10 0.03 -1.90
CA ARG A 43 3.47 0.20 -1.40
C ARG A 43 3.47 0.57 0.08
N GLN A 44 2.67 1.54 0.50
CA GLN A 44 2.59 1.95 1.90
C GLN A 44 2.18 0.79 2.80
N LEU A 45 1.20 -0.03 2.38
CA LEU A 45 0.78 -1.22 3.12
C LEU A 45 1.91 -2.24 3.25
N ILE A 46 2.67 -2.47 2.17
CA ILE A 46 3.83 -3.37 2.19
C ILE A 46 4.91 -2.82 3.12
N ASP A 47 5.26 -1.54 3.02
CA ASP A 47 6.26 -0.89 3.87
C ASP A 47 5.88 -0.98 5.36
N LEU A 48 4.59 -0.78 5.69
CA LEU A 48 4.06 -0.95 7.04
C LEU A 48 4.17 -2.40 7.54
N GLY A 49 3.81 -3.37 6.71
CA GLY A 49 3.90 -4.79 7.04
C GLY A 49 5.35 -5.24 7.28
N LEU A 50 6.28 -4.83 6.40
CA LEU A 50 7.70 -5.13 6.53
C LEU A 50 8.33 -4.46 7.77
N SER A 51 7.93 -3.22 8.08
CA SER A 51 8.37 -2.51 9.28
C SER A 51 7.93 -3.22 10.56
N GLN A 52 6.70 -3.75 10.61
CA GLN A 52 6.21 -4.52 11.75
C GLN A 52 6.96 -5.85 11.91
N LEU A 53 7.20 -6.58 10.81
CA LEU A 53 7.92 -7.86 10.84
C LEU A 53 9.39 -7.70 11.24
N SER A 54 10.06 -6.63 10.78
CA SER A 54 11.45 -6.33 11.14
C SER A 54 11.61 -5.91 12.62
N THR A 55 10.55 -5.37 13.23
CA THR A 55 10.55 -5.01 14.65
C THR A 55 10.44 -6.25 15.53
N THR A 56 9.58 -7.21 15.16
CA THR A 56 9.39 -8.46 15.93
C THR A 56 10.60 -9.39 15.90
N SER A 57 11.44 -9.31 14.88
CA SER A 57 12.64 -10.16 14.73
C SER A 57 13.84 -9.72 15.57
N LYS A 58 13.86 -8.49 16.10
CA LYS A 58 14.96 -7.98 16.96
C LYS A 58 14.83 -8.36 18.44
N THR A 59 13.69 -8.90 18.88
CA THR A 59 13.41 -9.22 20.30
C THR A 59 13.69 -10.69 20.65
N ARG A 60 14.26 -11.46 19.73
CA ARG A 60 14.62 -12.87 19.96
C ARG A 60 16.14 -13.01 20.13
N VAL A 61 16.67 -12.49 21.23
CA VAL A 61 18.01 -12.80 21.75
C VAL A 61 17.93 -12.97 23.26
#